data_AF-A0A7C8JTS3-F1
#
_entry.id   AF-A0A7C8JTS3-F1
#
_cell.length_a   1.000
_cell.length_b   1.000
_cell.length_c   1.000
_cell.angle_alpha   90.00
_cell.angle_beta   90.00
_cell.angle_gamma   90.00
#
_symmetry.space_group_name_H-M   'P 1'
#
loop_
_entity.id
_entity.type
_entity.pdbx_description
1 polymer ?
#
loop_
_entity_poly.entity_id
_entity_poly.type
_entity_poly.pdbx_seq_one_letter_code
_entity_poly.pdbx_strand_id
1 'polypeptide(L)'
;MRRRFGDESLRAKLHMPMMEGLSDTTFAEWILWKAKRFFLILLELGEVAKVFDLVESSWDDTDLPLDSEQISRLRLRDQSVERKFFRRQYAFLVRDLDQGAHINYDAYETIPIEPLKTGLTVSINSHDKFVFPRTQQVVIRKTMSLSDQVREEEFQGTIQYLKELTHHHIVGLYASYTVQDEGCLLFAPATELTLKSFFQNPPAIYKSLSKEGKRRQMFDWMHCLSDAVTFLYERGIVHRDIRPKSILIDGINIFLADTGVSQRLDVGNKSATSTEKPNYEYAAPEIYRRSLTRQETVRNVIYSGRAVSRRGSHDSAITAAMPDMHVVDWVQSTEDQIKRSDIFSLACVYLEIITFFQGKRSMKDFASHRAAKNRRGARGARGALADQSFHANLEQVNTWIAMITKEADRKNDGNVKRAASLCSEMLFKEPTQRPEPWVVRDRLFVMAEEECNPNIPHCGNECYRTDRVFSFGDWGSTMDEVLHTPVTDYGGSPGKSNGFSWFHADG
;
A
#
# COMPACT_ATOMS: atom_id res chain seq x y z
N MET A 1 -6.48 34.99 -30.69
CA MET A 1 -7.23 36.27 -30.81
C MET A 1 -7.32 36.87 -29.41
N ARG A 2 -6.49 37.88 -29.09
CA ARG A 2 -6.44 38.53 -27.76
C ARG A 2 -7.77 39.27 -27.54
N ARG A 3 -8.64 38.78 -26.64
CA ARG A 3 -9.82 39.53 -26.18
C ARG A 3 -9.32 40.74 -25.40
N ARG A 4 -9.66 41.95 -25.86
CA ARG A 4 -9.38 43.20 -25.17
C ARG A 4 -10.09 43.17 -23.82
N PHE A 5 -9.33 43.05 -22.74
CA PHE A 5 -9.82 43.31 -21.38
C PHE A 5 -9.77 44.82 -21.13
N GLY A 6 -10.92 45.41 -20.83
CA GLY A 6 -11.01 46.73 -20.23
C GLY A 6 -12.14 47.55 -20.84
N ASP A 7 -13.34 47.40 -20.31
CA ASP A 7 -14.28 48.51 -20.27
C ASP A 7 -13.68 49.55 -19.30
N GLU A 8 -13.20 50.67 -19.83
CA GLU A 8 -12.46 51.70 -19.09
C GLU A 8 -13.29 52.25 -17.91
N SER A 9 -14.61 52.22 -18.07
CA SER A 9 -15.61 52.51 -17.04
C SER A 9 -15.52 51.57 -15.82
N LEU A 10 -15.39 50.26 -16.03
CA LEU A 10 -15.27 49.28 -14.94
C LEU A 10 -13.95 49.44 -14.17
N ARG A 11 -12.87 49.83 -14.87
CA ARG A 11 -11.59 50.11 -14.22
C ARG A 11 -11.65 51.37 -13.35
N ALA A 12 -12.35 52.41 -13.80
CA ALA A 12 -12.57 53.60 -12.99
C ALA A 12 -13.39 53.26 -11.71
N LYS A 13 -14.42 52.41 -11.84
CA LYS A 13 -15.27 52.00 -10.71
C LYS A 13 -14.51 51.26 -9.61
N LEU A 14 -13.42 50.56 -9.93
CA LEU A 14 -12.56 49.90 -8.92
C LEU A 14 -11.95 50.87 -7.90
N HIS A 15 -11.70 52.11 -8.30
CA HIS A 15 -11.09 53.14 -7.45
C HIS A 15 -12.12 54.00 -6.70
N MET A 16 -13.42 53.76 -6.91
CA MET A 16 -14.47 54.48 -6.21
C MET A 16 -14.66 53.91 -4.79
N PRO A 17 -15.04 54.75 -3.81
CA PRO A 17 -15.42 54.27 -2.48
C PRO A 17 -16.69 53.43 -2.55
N MET A 18 -16.76 52.36 -1.76
CA MET A 18 -17.90 51.44 -1.75
C MET A 18 -19.16 52.08 -1.14
N MET A 19 -18.98 52.91 -0.11
CA MET A 19 -20.06 53.70 0.50
C MET A 19 -19.65 55.16 0.53
N GLU A 20 -20.24 55.97 -0.34
CA GLU A 20 -20.02 57.42 -0.36
C GLU A 20 -20.30 58.02 1.03
N GLY A 21 -19.26 58.56 1.67
CA GLY A 21 -19.35 59.26 2.95
C GLY A 21 -19.33 58.38 4.21
N LEU A 22 -19.13 57.06 4.10
CA LEU A 22 -19.11 56.14 5.26
C LEU A 22 -17.84 55.27 5.37
N SER A 23 -17.14 54.97 4.27
CA SER A 23 -15.84 54.29 4.32
C SER A 23 -14.91 54.75 3.19
N ASP A 24 -13.61 54.82 3.49
CA ASP A 24 -12.55 55.08 2.49
C ASP A 24 -12.20 53.83 1.67
N THR A 25 -12.81 52.67 1.99
CA THR A 25 -12.53 51.41 1.31
C THR A 25 -13.06 51.42 -0.12
N THR A 26 -12.15 51.20 -1.06
CA THR A 26 -12.48 51.15 -2.48
C THR A 26 -13.13 49.82 -2.87
N PHE A 27 -13.84 49.79 -4.01
CA PHE A 27 -14.32 48.54 -4.58
C PHE A 27 -13.20 47.52 -4.81
N ALA A 28 -12.01 47.95 -5.24
CA ALA A 28 -10.85 47.07 -5.42
C ALA A 28 -10.44 46.38 -4.12
N GLU A 29 -10.31 47.15 -3.03
CA GLU A 29 -9.94 46.62 -1.72
C GLU A 29 -11.00 45.66 -1.19
N TRP A 30 -12.28 46.01 -1.31
CA TRP A 30 -13.36 45.13 -0.87
C TRP A 30 -13.41 43.82 -1.65
N ILE A 31 -13.30 43.87 -2.98
CA ILE A 31 -13.26 42.67 -3.82
C ILE A 31 -12.08 41.79 -3.41
N LEU A 32 -10.89 42.37 -3.22
CA LEU A 32 -9.72 41.62 -2.79
C LEU A 32 -9.82 41.10 -1.35
N TRP A 33 -10.54 41.74 -0.45
CA TRP A 33 -10.59 41.30 0.94
C TRP A 33 -11.74 40.34 1.21
N LYS A 34 -12.86 40.51 0.50
CA LYS A 34 -14.12 39.85 0.83
C LYS A 34 -14.76 39.08 -0.32
N ALA A 35 -14.56 39.44 -1.59
CA ALA A 35 -15.29 38.85 -2.72
C ALA A 35 -14.37 38.27 -3.81
N LYS A 36 -13.20 37.75 -3.43
CA LYS A 36 -12.20 37.22 -4.35
C LYS A 36 -12.74 36.02 -5.13
N ARG A 37 -13.38 35.08 -4.45
CA ARG A 37 -13.93 33.85 -5.06
C ARG A 37 -15.07 34.20 -5.99
N PHE A 38 -16.00 35.06 -5.56
CA PHE A 38 -17.06 35.59 -6.44
C PHE A 38 -16.48 36.23 -7.71
N PHE A 39 -15.49 37.10 -7.57
CA PHE A 39 -14.84 37.74 -8.71
C PHE A 39 -14.21 36.73 -9.68
N LEU A 40 -13.50 35.73 -9.17
CA LEU A 40 -12.86 34.71 -10.01
C LEU A 40 -13.87 33.84 -10.75
N ILE A 41 -14.98 33.46 -10.11
CA ILE A 41 -16.08 32.73 -10.75
C ILE A 41 -16.67 33.57 -11.88
N LEU A 42 -17.03 34.82 -11.59
CA LEU A 42 -17.61 35.73 -12.59
C LEU A 42 -16.65 36.03 -13.74
N LEU A 43 -15.35 36.11 -13.46
CA LEU A 43 -14.30 36.28 -14.46
C LEU A 43 -14.28 35.12 -15.46
N GLU A 44 -14.38 33.89 -14.97
CA GLU A 44 -14.40 32.72 -15.85
C GLU A 44 -15.70 32.62 -16.67
N LEU A 45 -16.82 33.05 -16.09
CA LEU A 45 -18.11 33.10 -16.78
C LEU A 45 -18.22 34.27 -17.77
N GLY A 46 -17.31 35.24 -17.72
CA GLY A 46 -17.36 36.46 -18.52
C GLY A 46 -18.42 37.47 -18.06
N GLU A 47 -18.76 37.45 -16.77
CA GLU A 47 -19.75 38.31 -16.09
C GLU A 47 -19.08 39.24 -15.05
N VAL A 48 -17.82 39.65 -15.27
CA VAL A 48 -17.02 40.40 -14.30
C VAL A 48 -17.72 41.65 -13.76
N ALA A 49 -18.51 42.36 -14.59
CA ALA A 49 -19.23 43.57 -14.20
C ALA A 49 -20.22 43.32 -13.03
N LYS A 50 -20.73 42.10 -12.88
CA LYS A 50 -21.65 41.73 -11.81
C LYS A 50 -21.04 41.76 -10.42
N VAL A 51 -19.71 41.80 -10.31
CA VAL A 51 -19.04 41.89 -9.01
C VAL A 51 -19.41 43.17 -8.25
N PHE A 52 -19.68 44.27 -8.95
CA PHE A 52 -20.06 45.53 -8.31
C PHE A 52 -21.47 45.44 -7.71
N ASP A 53 -22.44 44.88 -8.45
CA ASP A 53 -23.81 44.65 -7.97
C ASP A 53 -23.82 43.75 -6.72
N LEU A 54 -22.96 42.72 -6.70
CA LEU A 54 -22.81 41.80 -5.57
C LEU A 54 -22.28 42.51 -4.32
N VAL A 55 -21.20 43.27 -4.48
CA VAL A 55 -20.56 44.02 -3.39
C VAL A 55 -21.52 45.07 -2.82
N GLU A 56 -22.24 45.81 -3.67
CA GLU A 56 -23.26 46.78 -3.26
C GLU A 56 -24.43 46.11 -2.52
N SER A 57 -24.77 44.88 -2.92
CA SER A 57 -25.78 44.06 -2.27
C SER A 57 -25.26 43.30 -1.04
N SER A 58 -24.04 43.60 -0.58
CA SER A 58 -23.39 43.01 0.60
C SER A 58 -23.14 41.50 0.53
N TRP A 59 -23.02 40.92 -0.67
CA TRP A 59 -22.54 39.55 -0.84
C TRP A 59 -21.02 39.48 -0.69
N ASP A 60 -20.53 38.48 0.03
CA ASP A 60 -19.10 38.18 0.15
C ASP A 60 -18.80 36.68 0.10
N ASP A 61 -17.52 36.31 -0.01
CA ASP A 61 -17.06 34.94 -0.19
C ASP A 61 -17.50 33.97 0.93
N THR A 62 -17.99 34.47 2.08
CA THR A 62 -18.55 33.64 3.16
C THR A 62 -19.96 33.14 2.85
N ASP A 63 -20.66 33.78 1.91
CA ASP A 63 -21.98 33.35 1.45
C ASP A 63 -21.93 32.13 0.51
N LEU A 64 -20.75 31.80 -0.03
CA LEU A 64 -20.57 30.64 -0.90
C LEU A 64 -20.50 29.33 -0.09
N PRO A 65 -21.07 28.21 -0.58
CA PRO A 65 -21.75 28.04 -1.86
C PRO A 65 -23.21 28.50 -1.85
N LEU A 66 -23.66 29.05 -2.97
CA LEU A 66 -25.04 29.43 -3.22
C LEU A 66 -25.86 28.30 -3.82
N ASP A 67 -27.10 28.16 -3.36
CA ASP A 67 -28.11 27.31 -3.98
C ASP A 67 -28.68 27.92 -5.28
N SER A 68 -29.54 27.16 -5.97
CA SER A 68 -30.13 27.61 -7.24
C SER A 68 -31.04 28.83 -7.10
N GLU A 69 -31.73 28.99 -5.97
CA GLU A 69 -32.62 30.13 -5.73
C GLU A 69 -31.81 31.41 -5.47
N GLN A 70 -30.77 31.30 -4.65
CA GLN A 70 -29.83 32.38 -4.37
C GLN A 70 -29.11 32.84 -5.64
N ILE A 71 -28.71 31.90 -6.51
CA ILE A 71 -28.05 32.24 -7.78
C ILE A 71 -28.99 33.01 -8.72
N SER A 72 -30.27 32.67 -8.80
CA SER A 72 -31.23 33.43 -9.62
C SER A 72 -31.41 34.87 -9.11
N ARG A 73 -31.13 35.16 -7.84
CA ARG A 73 -31.13 36.54 -7.30
C ARG A 73 -29.95 37.37 -7.80
N LEU A 74 -28.86 36.75 -8.25
CA LEU A 74 -27.71 37.44 -8.86
C LEU A 74 -28.05 38.03 -10.23
N ARG A 75 -29.15 37.57 -10.86
CA ARG A 75 -29.63 38.03 -12.17
C ARG A 75 -28.50 38.01 -13.21
N LEU A 76 -27.86 36.84 -13.34
CA LEU A 76 -26.86 36.60 -14.38
C LEU A 76 -27.56 36.61 -15.76
N ARG A 77 -26.78 36.72 -16.83
CA ARG A 77 -27.27 36.93 -18.19
C ARG A 77 -28.41 35.99 -18.62
N ASP A 78 -28.31 34.72 -18.25
CA ASP A 78 -29.30 33.69 -18.54
C ASP A 78 -29.14 32.48 -17.61
N GLN A 79 -30.14 31.60 -17.59
CA GLN A 79 -30.14 30.37 -16.78
C GLN A 79 -28.98 29.41 -17.10
N SER A 80 -28.40 29.48 -18.31
CA SER A 80 -27.24 28.66 -18.66
C SER A 80 -26.00 29.12 -17.91
N VAL A 81 -25.80 30.43 -17.79
CA VAL A 81 -24.74 31.03 -16.97
C VAL A 81 -24.97 30.77 -15.48
N GLU A 82 -26.21 30.86 -15.00
CA GLU A 82 -26.56 30.51 -13.62
C GLU A 82 -26.20 29.06 -13.28
N ARG A 83 -26.56 28.11 -14.14
CA ARG A 83 -26.18 26.70 -13.96
C ARG A 83 -24.68 26.48 -14.02
N LYS A 84 -23.94 27.28 -14.81
CA LYS A 84 -22.46 27.24 -14.82
C LYS A 84 -21.88 27.82 -13.54
N PHE A 85 -22.43 28.92 -13.02
CA PHE A 85 -22.05 29.49 -11.73
C PHE A 85 -22.22 28.46 -10.62
N PHE A 86 -23.39 27.83 -10.54
CA PHE A 86 -23.70 26.81 -9.53
C PHE A 86 -22.66 25.70 -9.48
N ARG A 87 -22.18 25.23 -10.63
CA ARG A 87 -21.14 24.20 -10.69
C ARG A 87 -19.75 24.76 -10.42
N ARG A 88 -19.47 25.97 -10.91
CA ARG A 88 -18.11 26.51 -10.93
C ARG A 88 -17.67 27.03 -9.57
N GLN A 89 -18.60 27.49 -8.72
CA GLN A 89 -18.27 27.93 -7.37
C GLN A 89 -17.46 26.91 -6.57
N TYR A 90 -17.78 25.61 -6.70
CA TYR A 90 -17.09 24.54 -5.99
C TYR A 90 -15.61 24.39 -6.36
N ALA A 91 -15.20 24.84 -7.55
CA ALA A 91 -13.79 24.87 -7.94
C ALA A 91 -12.97 25.94 -7.19
N PHE A 92 -13.65 26.90 -6.54
CA PHE A 92 -13.04 27.97 -5.73
C PHE A 92 -13.26 27.77 -4.23
N LEU A 93 -13.98 26.73 -3.84
CA LEU A 93 -14.31 26.35 -2.47
C LEU A 93 -13.65 25.01 -2.08
N VAL A 94 -12.55 24.65 -2.75
CA VAL A 94 -11.82 23.40 -2.48
C VAL A 94 -11.41 23.35 -1.02
N ARG A 95 -11.91 22.35 -0.30
CA ARG A 95 -11.45 22.02 1.05
C ARG A 95 -10.20 21.14 0.93
N ASP A 96 -9.15 21.49 1.67
CA ASP A 96 -7.95 20.69 1.72
C ASP A 96 -8.25 19.37 2.47
N LEU A 97 -7.71 18.26 1.98
CA LEU A 97 -7.83 16.94 2.60
C LEU A 97 -6.50 16.62 3.28
N ASP A 98 -6.39 17.04 4.53
CA ASP A 98 -5.19 16.86 5.33
C ASP A 98 -4.96 15.41 5.72
N GLN A 99 -3.73 15.11 6.12
CA GLN A 99 -3.39 13.78 6.57
C GLN A 99 -4.28 13.33 7.73
N GLY A 100 -4.91 12.19 7.49
CA GLY A 100 -5.75 11.45 8.39
C GLY A 100 -7.14 12.09 8.61
N ALA A 101 -7.43 13.17 7.91
CA ALA A 101 -8.78 13.68 7.85
C ALA A 101 -9.74 12.65 7.22
N HIS A 102 -11.00 12.74 7.64
CA HIS A 102 -12.13 12.19 6.92
C HIS A 102 -13.03 13.37 6.52
N ILE A 103 -13.33 13.51 5.23
CA ILE A 103 -14.18 14.61 4.73
C ILE A 103 -15.34 14.02 3.92
N ASN A 104 -16.56 14.46 4.22
CA ASN A 104 -17.73 14.20 3.39
C ASN A 104 -17.87 15.31 2.35
N TYR A 105 -17.59 15.00 1.09
CA TYR A 105 -17.73 15.94 -0.03
C TYR A 105 -19.12 15.85 -0.65
N ASP A 106 -19.67 17.01 -1.01
CA ASP A 106 -20.85 17.10 -1.85
C ASP A 106 -20.56 16.61 -3.28
N ALA A 107 -21.60 16.21 -4.01
CA ALA A 107 -21.53 15.74 -5.39
C ALA A 107 -20.83 16.69 -6.37
N TYR A 108 -20.79 17.99 -6.08
CA TYR A 108 -20.16 18.99 -6.94
C TYR A 108 -18.82 19.50 -6.41
N GLU A 109 -18.42 19.13 -5.19
CA GLU A 109 -17.14 19.55 -4.63
C GLU A 109 -15.96 18.93 -5.39
N THR A 110 -14.90 19.73 -5.53
CA THR A 110 -13.65 19.24 -6.13
C THR A 110 -12.80 18.61 -5.04
N ILE A 111 -12.49 17.33 -5.20
CA ILE A 111 -11.58 16.61 -4.31
C ILE A 111 -10.13 17.01 -4.68
N PRO A 112 -9.27 17.40 -3.72
CA PRO A 112 -7.95 17.98 -3.98
C PRO A 112 -6.87 16.94 -4.37
N ILE A 113 -7.22 15.96 -5.20
CA ILE A 113 -6.30 14.93 -5.71
C ILE A 113 -6.47 14.75 -7.23
N GLU A 114 -5.38 14.45 -7.91
CA GLU A 114 -5.37 14.21 -9.36
C GLU A 114 -4.81 12.82 -9.67
N PRO A 115 -5.34 12.12 -10.69
CA PRO A 115 -4.73 10.88 -11.15
C PRO A 115 -3.27 11.10 -11.56
N LEU A 116 -2.36 10.27 -11.07
CA LEU A 116 -0.94 10.38 -11.39
C LEU A 116 -0.70 9.98 -12.85
N LYS A 117 -0.41 10.95 -13.72
CA LYS A 117 -0.10 10.73 -15.14
C LYS A 117 1.38 10.37 -15.29
N THR A 118 1.72 9.09 -15.38
CA THR A 118 3.08 8.65 -15.74
C THR A 118 3.36 8.99 -17.21
N GLY A 119 4.34 9.88 -17.45
CA GLY A 119 4.59 10.53 -18.73
C GLY A 119 5.09 9.67 -19.89
N LEU A 120 5.39 8.38 -19.71
CA LEU A 120 5.81 7.47 -20.77
C LEU A 120 5.31 6.07 -20.43
N THR A 121 4.37 5.57 -21.24
CA THR A 121 3.76 4.23 -21.16
C THR A 121 2.91 4.02 -19.90
N VAL A 122 1.60 3.90 -20.11
CA VAL A 122 0.63 3.48 -19.08
C VAL A 122 1.09 2.15 -18.49
N SER A 123 1.61 2.18 -17.27
CA SER A 123 1.69 0.97 -16.45
C SER A 123 0.25 0.53 -16.20
N ILE A 124 -0.08 -0.70 -16.59
CA ILE A 124 -1.45 -1.24 -16.69
C ILE A 124 -2.19 -1.27 -15.33
N ASN A 125 -1.51 -0.97 -14.22
CA ASN A 125 -2.09 -0.89 -12.88
C ASN A 125 -2.16 0.54 -12.30
N SER A 126 -1.94 1.60 -13.10
CA SER A 126 -1.83 2.98 -12.60
C SER A 126 -3.17 3.67 -12.27
N HIS A 127 -4.31 3.00 -12.41
CA HIS A 127 -5.63 3.62 -12.28
C HIS A 127 -5.98 4.06 -10.85
N ASP A 128 -5.27 3.51 -9.87
CA ASP A 128 -5.53 3.75 -8.45
C ASP A 128 -4.53 4.75 -7.83
N LYS A 129 -3.60 5.32 -8.61
CA LYS A 129 -2.62 6.28 -8.10
C LYS A 129 -3.08 7.72 -8.26
N PHE A 130 -3.00 8.46 -7.18
CA PHE A 130 -3.34 9.87 -7.13
C PHE A 130 -2.21 10.67 -6.50
N VAL A 131 -2.16 11.96 -6.83
CA VAL A 131 -1.22 12.93 -6.26
C VAL A 131 -1.98 14.12 -5.73
N PHE A 132 -1.57 14.62 -4.57
CA PHE A 132 -1.98 15.92 -4.05
C PHE A 132 -1.17 17.00 -4.76
N PRO A 133 -1.76 17.85 -5.62
CA PRO A 133 -0.98 18.78 -6.45
C PRO A 133 -0.14 19.78 -5.64
N ARG A 134 -0.61 20.15 -4.44
CA ARG A 134 0.08 21.12 -3.57
C ARG A 134 1.29 20.53 -2.87
N THR A 135 1.15 19.33 -2.29
CA THR A 135 2.19 18.70 -1.47
C THR A 135 3.05 17.70 -2.25
N GLN A 136 2.64 17.35 -3.47
CA GLN A 136 3.22 16.26 -4.28
C GLN A 136 3.15 14.87 -3.60
N GLN A 137 2.36 14.74 -2.53
CA GLN A 137 2.13 13.46 -1.87
C GLN A 137 1.40 12.50 -2.82
N VAL A 138 1.98 11.33 -3.07
CA VAL A 138 1.37 10.28 -3.88
C VAL A 138 0.65 9.28 -2.98
N VAL A 139 -0.55 8.87 -3.37
CA VAL A 139 -1.41 7.94 -2.63
C VAL A 139 -2.02 6.88 -3.55
N ILE A 140 -2.35 5.72 -2.99
CA ILE A 140 -3.23 4.74 -3.62
C ILE A 140 -4.66 4.98 -3.14
N ARG A 141 -5.62 5.10 -4.06
CA ARG A 141 -7.04 5.21 -3.73
C ARG A 141 -7.73 3.87 -3.86
N LYS A 142 -8.39 3.42 -2.79
CA LYS A 142 -9.37 2.33 -2.83
C LYS A 142 -10.76 2.90 -2.62
N THR A 143 -11.72 2.44 -3.40
CA THR A 143 -13.11 2.91 -3.36
C THR A 143 -14.04 1.76 -3.01
N MET A 144 -15.08 2.06 -2.23
CA MET A 144 -16.17 1.15 -1.93
C MET A 144 -17.51 1.86 -2.09
N SER A 145 -18.53 1.10 -2.51
CA SER A 145 -19.89 1.61 -2.61
C SER A 145 -20.56 1.65 -1.23
N LEU A 146 -21.19 2.77 -0.91
CA LEU A 146 -21.98 3.05 0.28
C LEU A 146 -23.47 3.00 -0.07
N SER A 147 -23.89 1.93 -0.73
CA SER A 147 -25.25 1.76 -1.26
C SER A 147 -26.36 1.71 -0.21
N ASP A 148 -26.00 1.47 1.05
CA ASP A 148 -26.91 1.38 2.19
C ASP A 148 -26.21 1.80 3.49
N GLN A 149 -27.02 2.01 4.54
CA GLN A 149 -26.53 2.43 5.86
C GLN A 149 -25.56 1.43 6.50
N VAL A 150 -25.71 0.13 6.20
CA VAL A 150 -24.82 -0.91 6.76
C VAL A 150 -23.41 -0.73 6.20
N ARG A 151 -23.28 -0.49 4.89
CA ARG A 151 -21.98 -0.25 4.25
C ARG A 151 -21.35 1.07 4.71
N GLU A 152 -22.15 2.08 5.02
CA GLU A 152 -21.67 3.33 5.61
C GLU A 152 -21.10 3.11 7.02
N GLU A 153 -21.81 2.37 7.88
CA GLU A 153 -21.32 2.00 9.21
C GLU A 153 -20.05 1.14 9.14
N GLU A 154 -19.99 0.16 8.23
CA GLU A 154 -18.80 -0.66 7.97
C GLU A 154 -17.61 0.19 7.49
N PHE A 155 -17.86 1.19 6.66
CA PHE A 155 -16.83 2.10 6.16
C PHE A 155 -16.27 2.97 7.30
N GLN A 156 -17.13 3.54 8.14
CA GLN A 156 -16.69 4.33 9.30
C GLN A 156 -15.92 3.46 10.30
N GLY A 157 -16.38 2.24 10.57
CA GLY A 157 -15.64 1.27 11.38
C GLY A 157 -14.28 0.91 10.78
N THR A 158 -14.19 0.79 9.45
CA THR A 158 -12.94 0.55 8.73
C THR A 158 -11.98 1.73 8.86
N ILE A 159 -12.46 2.97 8.77
CA ILE A 159 -11.64 4.18 8.99
C ILE A 159 -11.07 4.16 10.40
N GLN A 160 -11.89 3.96 11.43
CA GLN A 160 -11.41 3.96 12.81
C GLN A 160 -10.35 2.88 13.05
N TYR A 161 -10.60 1.66 12.57
CA TYR A 161 -9.65 0.56 12.64
C TYR A 161 -8.31 0.89 11.93
N LEU A 162 -8.37 1.50 10.76
CA LEU A 162 -7.19 1.86 9.98
C LEU A 162 -6.38 3.00 10.62
N LYS A 163 -7.04 3.94 11.29
CA LYS A 163 -6.36 5.00 12.05
C LYS A 163 -5.51 4.43 13.18
N GLU A 164 -6.01 3.39 13.86
CA GLU A 164 -5.28 2.68 14.93
C GLU A 164 -4.14 1.79 14.40
N LEU A 165 -4.15 1.48 13.09
CA LEU A 165 -3.15 0.67 12.40
C LEU A 165 -2.02 1.50 11.78
N THR A 166 -1.52 2.50 12.52
CA THR A 166 -0.43 3.36 12.06
C THR A 166 0.90 2.86 12.60
N HIS A 167 1.80 2.46 11.69
CA HIS A 167 3.13 1.97 12.02
C HIS A 167 4.13 2.33 10.91
N HIS A 168 5.38 2.64 11.27
CA HIS A 168 6.38 3.15 10.31
C HIS A 168 6.66 2.20 9.13
N HIS A 169 6.54 0.89 9.36
CA HIS A 169 6.76 -0.16 8.37
C HIS A 169 5.48 -0.85 7.89
N ILE A 170 4.33 -0.18 7.97
CA ILE A 170 3.06 -0.64 7.44
C ILE A 170 2.50 0.45 6.53
N VAL A 171 1.96 0.08 5.37
CA VAL A 171 1.22 1.02 4.52
C VAL A 171 -0.02 1.48 5.27
N GLY A 172 -0.05 2.75 5.62
CA GLY A 172 -1.08 3.35 6.48
C GLY A 172 -2.16 4.09 5.69
N LEU A 173 -3.28 4.34 6.35
CA LEU A 173 -4.31 5.24 5.85
C LEU A 173 -3.78 6.68 5.90
N TYR A 174 -3.56 7.25 4.72
CA TYR A 174 -3.16 8.65 4.58
C TYR A 174 -4.34 9.58 4.84
N ALA A 175 -5.50 9.35 4.26
CA ALA A 175 -6.72 10.13 4.48
C ALA A 175 -7.93 9.35 3.94
N SER A 176 -9.14 9.83 4.20
CA SER A 176 -10.36 9.23 3.66
C SER A 176 -11.39 10.29 3.30
N TYR A 177 -12.32 9.96 2.41
CA TYR A 177 -13.43 10.85 2.11
C TYR A 177 -14.63 10.07 1.60
N THR A 178 -15.81 10.65 1.72
CA THR A 178 -17.00 10.20 0.98
C THR A 178 -17.37 11.22 -0.08
N VAL A 179 -17.94 10.76 -1.17
CA VAL A 179 -18.58 11.61 -2.17
C VAL A 179 -19.74 10.82 -2.79
N GLN A 180 -20.94 11.41 -2.79
CA GLN A 180 -22.15 10.68 -3.18
C GLN A 180 -22.26 9.35 -2.38
N ASP A 181 -22.50 8.24 -3.07
CA ASP A 181 -22.60 6.90 -2.47
C ASP A 181 -21.27 6.13 -2.56
N GLU A 182 -20.12 6.83 -2.54
CA GLU A 182 -18.79 6.22 -2.60
C GLU A 182 -17.92 6.64 -1.41
N GLY A 183 -17.35 5.65 -0.72
CA GLY A 183 -16.33 5.81 0.30
C GLY A 183 -14.95 5.56 -0.28
N CYS A 184 -14.02 6.48 -0.07
CA CYS A 184 -12.66 6.42 -0.59
C CYS A 184 -11.62 6.44 0.53
N LEU A 185 -10.67 5.52 0.45
CA LEU A 185 -9.51 5.39 1.34
C LEU A 185 -8.24 5.67 0.56
N LEU A 186 -7.41 6.57 1.07
CA LEU A 186 -6.12 6.94 0.48
C LEU A 186 -5.00 6.34 1.32
N PHE A 187 -4.10 5.58 0.70
CA PHE A 187 -3.00 4.89 1.37
C PHE A 187 -1.64 5.41 0.95
N ALA A 188 -0.71 5.49 1.91
CA ALA A 188 0.68 5.87 1.68
C ALA A 188 1.64 5.01 2.55
N PRO A 189 2.89 4.79 2.10
CA PRO A 189 3.48 5.25 0.84
C PRO A 189 2.94 4.48 -0.39
N ALA A 190 2.86 5.16 -1.54
CA ALA A 190 2.31 4.63 -2.78
C ALA A 190 3.41 4.22 -3.79
N THR A 191 4.39 3.45 -3.34
CA THR A 191 5.47 2.92 -4.19
C THR A 191 5.03 1.68 -5.00
N GLU A 192 5.56 1.50 -6.22
CA GLU A 192 5.35 0.28 -7.03
C GLU A 192 6.40 -0.81 -6.76
N LEU A 193 7.52 -0.45 -6.14
CA LEU A 193 8.65 -1.36 -6.02
C LEU A 193 8.37 -2.38 -4.92
N THR A 194 7.83 -3.52 -5.31
CA THR A 194 7.71 -4.68 -4.41
C THR A 194 9.06 -5.33 -4.15
N LEU A 195 9.22 -6.04 -3.03
CA LEU A 195 10.40 -6.86 -2.75
C LEU A 195 10.60 -7.94 -3.85
N LYS A 196 9.50 -8.46 -4.42
CA LYS A 196 9.55 -9.39 -5.56
C LYS A 196 10.21 -8.78 -6.79
N SER A 197 9.78 -7.59 -7.22
CA SER A 197 10.36 -6.90 -8.38
C SER A 197 11.77 -6.41 -8.07
N PHE A 198 12.06 -6.04 -6.83
CA PHE A 198 13.41 -5.71 -6.37
C PHE A 198 14.38 -6.89 -6.53
N PHE A 199 14.00 -8.11 -6.13
CA PHE A 199 14.86 -9.29 -6.32
C PHE A 199 15.16 -9.59 -7.79
N GLN A 200 14.24 -9.25 -8.70
CA GLN A 200 14.42 -9.45 -10.13
C GLN A 200 15.29 -8.36 -10.76
N ASN A 201 14.98 -7.10 -10.46
CA ASN A 201 15.62 -5.94 -11.05
C ASN A 201 15.87 -4.86 -9.98
N PRO A 202 16.96 -4.97 -9.21
CA PRO A 202 17.27 -3.99 -8.18
C PRO A 202 17.53 -2.60 -8.79
N PRO A 203 17.07 -1.51 -8.17
CA PRO A 203 17.34 -0.14 -8.59
C PRO A 203 18.84 0.18 -8.69
N ALA A 204 19.19 1.15 -9.53
CA ALA A 204 20.59 1.58 -9.72
C ALA A 204 21.23 2.07 -8.41
N ILE A 205 20.48 2.83 -7.60
CA ILE A 205 20.93 3.32 -6.30
C ILE A 205 21.31 2.18 -5.34
N TYR A 206 20.56 1.08 -5.36
CA TYR A 206 20.91 -0.12 -4.59
C TYR A 206 22.15 -0.81 -5.17
N LYS A 207 22.26 -0.90 -6.50
CA LYS A 207 23.42 -1.52 -7.17
C LYS A 207 24.72 -0.80 -6.81
N SER A 208 24.70 0.53 -6.69
CA SER A 208 25.84 1.35 -6.29
C SER A 208 26.22 1.25 -4.81
N LEU A 209 25.38 0.67 -3.95
CA LEU A 209 25.73 0.49 -2.54
C LEU A 209 26.97 -0.41 -2.39
N SER A 210 27.83 -0.03 -1.43
CA SER A 210 28.95 -0.84 -0.99
C SER A 210 28.47 -2.20 -0.47
N LYS A 211 29.37 -3.17 -0.37
CA LYS A 211 29.05 -4.49 0.21
C LYS A 211 28.54 -4.36 1.65
N GLU A 212 29.11 -3.42 2.41
CA GLU A 212 28.68 -3.09 3.77
C GLU A 212 27.31 -2.43 3.78
N GLY A 213 27.04 -1.46 2.90
CA GLY A 213 25.73 -0.82 2.80
C GLY A 213 24.61 -1.79 2.45
N LYS A 214 24.87 -2.73 1.52
CA LYS A 214 23.93 -3.82 1.20
C LYS A 214 23.71 -4.73 2.42
N ARG A 215 24.77 -5.07 3.13
CA ARG A 215 24.68 -5.91 4.33
C ARG A 215 23.86 -5.25 5.43
N ARG A 216 24.09 -3.96 5.69
CA ARG A 216 23.31 -3.17 6.65
C ARG A 216 21.83 -3.14 6.27
N GLN A 217 21.54 -2.80 5.00
CA GLN A 217 20.18 -2.78 4.47
C GLN A 217 19.44 -4.11 4.66
N MET A 218 20.13 -5.24 4.48
CA MET A 218 19.57 -6.57 4.70
C MET A 218 19.06 -6.76 6.14
N PHE A 219 19.89 -6.43 7.13
CA PHE A 219 19.53 -6.59 8.54
C PHE A 219 18.51 -5.53 8.98
N ASP A 220 18.60 -4.29 8.51
CA ASP A 220 17.59 -3.27 8.73
C ASP A 220 16.23 -3.74 8.21
N TRP A 221 16.14 -4.21 6.96
CA TRP A 221 14.88 -4.71 6.40
C TRP A 221 14.32 -5.89 7.18
N MET A 222 15.17 -6.83 7.59
CA MET A 222 14.74 -7.93 8.44
C MET A 222 14.17 -7.41 9.76
N HIS A 223 14.89 -6.53 10.46
CA HIS A 223 14.41 -5.92 11.69
C HIS A 223 13.08 -5.17 11.52
N CYS A 224 13.01 -4.25 10.55
CA CYS A 224 11.85 -3.41 10.25
C CYS A 224 10.57 -4.24 9.99
N LEU A 225 10.69 -5.34 9.26
CA LEU A 225 9.56 -6.24 9.01
C LEU A 225 9.14 -7.00 10.27
N SER A 226 10.08 -7.43 11.12
CA SER A 226 9.74 -8.09 12.40
C SER A 226 9.07 -7.14 13.38
N ASP A 227 9.49 -5.88 13.38
CA ASP A 227 8.88 -4.83 14.17
C ASP A 227 7.42 -4.61 13.77
N ALA A 228 7.14 -4.47 12.47
CA ALA A 228 5.78 -4.37 11.94
C ALA A 228 4.91 -5.60 12.26
N VAL A 229 5.46 -6.81 12.15
CA VAL A 229 4.71 -8.04 12.50
C VAL A 229 4.44 -8.11 14.01
N THR A 230 5.37 -7.65 14.84
CA THR A 230 5.17 -7.57 16.29
C THR A 230 4.04 -6.60 16.64
N PHE A 231 4.05 -5.41 16.02
CA PHE A 231 2.99 -4.41 16.18
C PHE A 231 1.59 -4.97 15.83
N LEU A 232 1.48 -5.73 14.73
CA LEU A 232 0.23 -6.38 14.34
C LEU A 232 -0.19 -7.45 15.35
N TYR A 233 0.76 -8.30 15.78
CA TYR A 233 0.50 -9.39 16.71
C TYR A 233 0.00 -8.90 18.07
N GLU A 234 0.60 -7.83 18.62
CA GLU A 234 0.18 -7.22 19.89
C GLU A 234 -1.25 -6.68 19.85
N ARG A 235 -1.74 -6.32 18.66
CA ARG A 235 -3.12 -5.88 18.40
C ARG A 235 -4.06 -7.03 18.01
N GLY A 236 -3.58 -8.28 18.07
CA GLY A 236 -4.34 -9.46 17.68
C GLY A 236 -4.61 -9.57 16.18
N ILE A 237 -3.86 -8.85 15.36
CA ILE A 237 -4.03 -8.81 13.90
C ILE A 237 -3.08 -9.81 13.26
N VAL A 238 -3.62 -10.65 12.38
CA VAL A 238 -2.84 -11.56 11.53
C VAL A 238 -2.92 -11.05 10.11
N HIS A 239 -1.77 -10.75 9.51
CA HIS A 239 -1.64 -10.24 8.16
C HIS A 239 -2.06 -11.28 7.10
N ARG A 240 -1.71 -12.56 7.28
CA ARG A 240 -2.10 -13.70 6.42
C ARG A 240 -1.54 -13.72 4.99
N ASP A 241 -0.90 -12.65 4.53
CA ASP A 241 -0.33 -12.56 3.19
C ASP A 241 1.07 -11.94 3.17
N ILE A 242 1.93 -12.26 4.14
CA ILE A 242 3.32 -11.78 4.15
C ILE A 242 4.15 -12.52 3.10
N ARG A 243 4.51 -11.84 2.01
CA ARG A 243 5.26 -12.39 0.87
C ARG A 243 6.01 -11.28 0.13
N PRO A 244 6.96 -11.60 -0.77
CA PRO A 244 7.68 -10.55 -1.50
C PRO A 244 6.80 -9.64 -2.36
N LYS A 245 5.60 -10.08 -2.78
CA LYS A 245 4.65 -9.25 -3.56
C LYS A 245 3.91 -8.23 -2.69
N SER A 246 3.67 -8.53 -1.42
CA SER A 246 2.95 -7.67 -0.45
C SER A 246 3.89 -6.82 0.40
N ILE A 247 5.19 -6.84 0.11
CA ILE A 247 6.18 -6.01 0.77
C ILE A 247 6.65 -4.94 -0.22
N LEU A 248 6.49 -3.69 0.15
CA LEU A 248 6.84 -2.51 -0.64
C LEU A 248 8.17 -1.92 -0.19
N ILE A 249 8.89 -1.31 -1.13
CA ILE A 249 10.18 -0.65 -0.90
C ILE A 249 10.07 0.78 -1.41
N ASP A 250 10.49 1.73 -0.57
CA ASP A 250 10.63 3.14 -0.95
C ASP A 250 11.97 3.67 -0.46
N GLY A 251 12.89 3.93 -1.40
CA GLY A 251 14.29 4.23 -1.08
C GLY A 251 14.94 3.10 -0.27
N ILE A 252 15.27 3.39 0.99
CA ILE A 252 15.85 2.44 1.96
C ILE A 252 14.79 1.79 2.86
N ASN A 253 13.55 2.28 2.83
CA ASN A 253 12.47 1.85 3.71
C ASN A 253 11.73 0.64 3.13
N ILE A 254 11.17 -0.17 4.02
CA ILE A 254 10.40 -1.36 3.69
C ILE A 254 9.06 -1.34 4.43
N PHE A 255 7.98 -1.76 3.76
CA PHE A 255 6.63 -1.67 4.29
C PHE A 255 5.84 -2.95 4.03
N LEU A 256 5.09 -3.42 5.03
CA LEU A 256 4.02 -4.39 4.84
C LEU A 256 2.82 -3.70 4.21
N ALA A 257 2.33 -4.22 3.09
CA ALA A 257 1.13 -3.74 2.42
C ALA A 257 -0.01 -4.76 2.54
N ASP A 258 -1.24 -4.26 2.47
CA ASP A 258 -2.46 -5.07 2.45
C ASP A 258 -2.67 -5.92 3.73
N THR A 259 -2.80 -5.23 4.87
CA THR A 259 -3.06 -5.80 6.21
C THR A 259 -4.46 -6.39 6.39
N GLY A 260 -4.99 -7.08 5.37
CA GLY A 260 -6.32 -7.71 5.40
C GLY A 260 -7.48 -6.73 5.20
N VAL A 261 -7.20 -5.45 4.97
CA VAL A 261 -8.19 -4.40 4.71
C VAL A 261 -8.95 -4.68 3.41
N SER A 262 -8.27 -5.19 2.38
CA SER A 262 -8.94 -5.59 1.13
C SER A 262 -9.97 -6.69 1.39
N GLN A 263 -9.69 -7.65 2.28
CA GLN A 263 -10.67 -8.68 2.65
C GLN A 263 -11.90 -8.10 3.33
N ARG A 264 -11.78 -7.04 4.14
CA ARG A 264 -12.93 -6.36 4.77
C ARG A 264 -13.73 -5.54 3.76
N LEU A 265 -13.06 -4.83 2.85
CA LEU A 265 -13.70 -4.05 1.80
C LEU A 265 -14.43 -4.93 0.76
N ASP A 266 -13.96 -6.15 0.53
CA ASP A 266 -14.53 -7.10 -0.43
C ASP A 266 -15.75 -7.89 0.10
N VAL A 267 -16.05 -7.85 1.40
CA VAL A 267 -17.15 -8.64 2.02
C VAL A 267 -18.53 -8.34 1.40
N GLY A 268 -18.73 -7.13 0.86
CA GLY A 268 -19.97 -6.73 0.17
C GLY A 268 -20.02 -7.05 -1.33
N ASN A 269 -18.87 -7.29 -1.98
CA ASN A 269 -18.80 -7.70 -3.39
C ASN A 269 -18.57 -9.20 -3.46
N LYS A 270 -19.59 -10.00 -3.10
CA LYS A 270 -19.62 -11.44 -3.36
C LYS A 270 -19.78 -11.73 -4.85
N SER A 271 -18.79 -11.33 -5.65
CA SER A 271 -18.40 -12.14 -6.79
C SER A 271 -17.33 -13.10 -6.27
N ALA A 272 -17.71 -14.38 -6.16
CA ALA A 272 -16.79 -15.48 -5.93
C ALA A 272 -15.85 -15.67 -7.14
N THR A 273 -15.08 -14.63 -7.50
CA THR A 273 -14.13 -14.65 -8.63
C THR A 273 -12.70 -14.34 -8.22
N SER A 274 -12.40 -14.00 -6.97
CA SER A 274 -11.04 -14.22 -6.45
C SER A 274 -10.90 -15.64 -5.88
N THR A 275 -11.06 -16.63 -6.76
CA THR A 275 -10.31 -17.89 -6.68
C THR A 275 -8.80 -17.68 -6.82
N GLU A 276 -8.26 -16.55 -6.37
CA GLU A 276 -6.86 -16.47 -6.00
C GLU A 276 -6.74 -17.28 -4.71
N LYS A 277 -6.37 -18.55 -4.89
CA LYS A 277 -6.00 -19.46 -3.79
C LYS A 277 -5.23 -18.62 -2.75
N PRO A 278 -5.54 -18.74 -1.44
CA PRO A 278 -4.72 -18.10 -0.43
C PRO A 278 -3.28 -18.50 -0.73
N ASN A 279 -2.34 -17.59 -0.54
CA ASN A 279 -1.05 -17.63 -1.20
C ASN A 279 -0.14 -18.76 -0.71
N TYR A 280 -0.44 -19.95 -1.23
CA TYR A 280 -0.05 -21.27 -0.76
C TYR A 280 1.46 -21.48 -0.72
N GLU A 281 2.23 -20.72 -1.49
CA GLU A 281 3.68 -20.86 -1.49
C GLU A 281 4.32 -20.51 -0.14
N TYR A 282 3.85 -19.46 0.53
CA TYR A 282 4.51 -18.89 1.74
C TYR A 282 3.75 -19.18 3.04
N ALA A 283 2.49 -19.60 2.93
CA ALA A 283 1.65 -19.75 4.11
C ALA A 283 2.01 -20.97 4.95
N ALA A 284 1.74 -20.85 6.25
CA ALA A 284 2.08 -21.86 7.24
C ALA A 284 1.25 -23.15 7.08
N PRO A 285 1.78 -24.32 7.52
CA PRO A 285 1.08 -25.60 7.38
C PRO A 285 -0.35 -25.63 7.95
N GLU A 286 -0.57 -24.94 9.08
CA GLU A 286 -1.85 -24.87 9.78
C GLU A 286 -2.93 -24.05 9.04
N ILE A 287 -2.55 -23.23 8.06
CA ILE A 287 -3.51 -22.47 7.25
C ILE A 287 -4.26 -23.40 6.28
N TYR A 288 -3.67 -24.55 5.91
CA TYR A 288 -4.23 -25.47 4.90
C TYR A 288 -4.44 -26.90 5.41
N ARG A 289 -4.76 -27.08 6.70
CA ARG A 289 -4.96 -28.41 7.27
C ARG A 289 -6.13 -29.13 6.57
N ARG A 290 -5.82 -30.14 5.75
CA ARG A 290 -6.81 -30.98 5.06
C ARG A 290 -7.44 -31.93 6.08
N SER A 291 -8.77 -31.89 6.25
CA SER A 291 -9.50 -33.00 6.88
C SER A 291 -9.65 -34.14 5.88
N LEU A 292 -9.38 -35.37 6.29
CA LEU A 292 -9.82 -36.58 5.57
C LEU A 292 -11.14 -37.02 6.18
N THR A 293 -12.25 -36.44 5.72
CA THR A 293 -13.59 -36.88 6.13
C THR A 293 -14.02 -38.04 5.22
N ARG A 294 -14.04 -39.27 5.74
CA ARG A 294 -14.55 -40.44 5.02
C ARG A 294 -16.07 -40.32 4.89
N GLN A 295 -16.57 -39.89 3.74
CA GLN A 295 -17.98 -40.06 3.40
C GLN A 295 -18.21 -41.51 2.97
N GLU A 296 -18.97 -42.27 3.76
CA GLU A 296 -19.55 -43.53 3.30
C GLU A 296 -20.61 -43.21 2.25
N THR A 297 -20.26 -43.41 0.98
CA THR A 297 -21.25 -43.31 -0.10
C THR A 297 -22.20 -44.49 -0.01
N VAL A 298 -23.39 -44.27 0.55
CA VAL A 298 -24.52 -45.18 0.33
C VAL A 298 -24.92 -45.03 -1.14
N ARG A 299 -24.47 -45.96 -1.98
CA ARG A 299 -24.90 -46.04 -3.38
C ARG A 299 -26.38 -46.42 -3.42
N ASN A 300 -27.26 -45.44 -3.59
CA ASN A 300 -28.62 -45.69 -4.05
C ASN A 300 -28.57 -46.08 -5.54
N VAL A 301 -28.56 -47.39 -5.80
CA VAL A 301 -28.66 -47.94 -7.16
C VAL A 301 -30.11 -47.78 -7.63
N ILE A 302 -30.35 -46.78 -8.49
CA ILE A 302 -31.60 -46.68 -9.25
C ILE A 302 -31.48 -47.56 -10.48
N TYR A 303 -32.30 -48.61 -10.55
CA TYR A 303 -32.37 -49.53 -11.68
C TYR A 303 -33.24 -48.93 -12.79
N SER A 304 -32.63 -48.40 -13.86
CA SER A 304 -33.34 -48.14 -15.12
C SER A 304 -32.94 -49.20 -16.14
N GLY A 305 -33.86 -50.12 -16.43
CA GLY A 305 -33.62 -51.27 -17.29
C GLY A 305 -33.49 -50.93 -18.78
N ARG A 306 -32.57 -51.66 -19.44
CA ARG A 306 -32.30 -51.92 -20.89
C ARG A 306 -30.83 -51.60 -21.22
N ALA A 307 -30.04 -52.44 -21.88
CA ALA A 307 -30.23 -53.74 -22.51
C ALA A 307 -28.89 -54.51 -22.49
N VAL A 308 -28.99 -55.84 -22.58
CA VAL A 308 -27.89 -56.80 -22.62
C VAL A 308 -27.21 -56.80 -24.00
N SER A 309 -25.87 -56.81 -24.03
CA SER A 309 -25.12 -57.53 -25.05
C SER A 309 -23.81 -58.07 -24.47
N ARG A 310 -23.55 -59.36 -24.74
CA ARG A 310 -22.48 -60.19 -24.18
C ARG A 310 -21.22 -60.16 -25.05
N ARG A 311 -20.03 -60.15 -24.44
CA ARG A 311 -18.96 -61.19 -24.50
C ARG A 311 -17.56 -60.59 -24.30
N GLY A 312 -16.74 -61.27 -23.48
CA GLY A 312 -15.29 -61.07 -23.41
C GLY A 312 -14.73 -61.35 -22.02
N SER A 313 -14.57 -62.63 -21.69
CA SER A 313 -13.93 -63.10 -20.45
C SER A 313 -12.41 -62.93 -20.54
N HIS A 314 -11.82 -62.15 -19.65
CA HIS A 314 -10.43 -62.32 -19.22
C HIS A 314 -10.32 -61.88 -17.75
N ASP A 315 -9.94 -62.83 -16.91
CA ASP A 315 -9.62 -62.63 -15.50
C ASP A 315 -8.58 -61.52 -15.32
N SER A 316 -8.88 -60.57 -14.45
CA SER A 316 -7.89 -59.64 -13.89
C SER A 316 -8.31 -59.31 -12.47
N ALA A 317 -7.40 -59.59 -11.56
CA ALA A 317 -7.54 -59.41 -10.12
C ALA A 317 -8.22 -58.09 -9.74
N ILE A 318 -9.17 -58.19 -8.82
CA ILE A 318 -9.81 -57.06 -8.14
C ILE A 318 -8.72 -56.30 -7.37
N THR A 319 -8.12 -55.30 -8.02
CA THR A 319 -7.46 -54.21 -7.32
C THR A 319 -8.59 -53.38 -6.72
N ALA A 320 -8.71 -53.38 -5.41
CA ALA A 320 -9.65 -52.52 -4.70
C ALA A 320 -9.36 -51.08 -5.14
N ALA A 321 -10.26 -50.52 -5.96
CA ALA A 321 -10.19 -49.12 -6.36
C ALA A 321 -10.21 -48.27 -5.09
N MET A 322 -9.12 -47.51 -4.88
CA MET A 322 -9.05 -46.47 -3.87
C MET A 322 -10.29 -45.58 -4.05
N PRO A 323 -11.10 -45.33 -3.02
CA PRO A 323 -12.28 -44.48 -3.16
C PRO A 323 -11.83 -43.07 -3.57
N ASP A 324 -12.58 -42.47 -4.51
CA ASP A 324 -12.38 -41.09 -4.93
C ASP A 324 -12.41 -40.16 -3.72
N MET A 325 -11.25 -39.57 -3.45
CA MET A 325 -11.01 -38.72 -2.30
C MET A 325 -11.44 -37.29 -2.67
N HIS A 326 -12.71 -36.95 -2.43
CA HIS A 326 -13.18 -35.59 -2.58
C HIS A 326 -12.75 -34.73 -1.37
N VAL A 327 -12.19 -33.55 -1.66
CA VAL A 327 -11.82 -32.53 -0.67
C VAL A 327 -13.09 -31.94 -0.10
N VAL A 328 -13.41 -32.24 1.17
CA VAL A 328 -14.53 -31.62 1.86
C VAL A 328 -14.10 -31.23 3.27
N ASP A 329 -14.12 -29.91 3.50
CA ASP A 329 -13.90 -29.12 4.70
C ASP A 329 -12.47 -28.94 5.26
N TRP A 330 -12.07 -27.67 5.26
CA TRP A 330 -10.93 -27.12 5.99
C TRP A 330 -11.26 -27.15 7.48
N VAL A 331 -10.50 -27.89 8.29
CA VAL A 331 -10.60 -27.74 9.76
C VAL A 331 -10.07 -26.35 10.08
N GLN A 332 -10.93 -25.47 10.61
CA GLN A 332 -10.50 -24.15 11.08
C GLN A 332 -9.49 -24.35 12.20
N SER A 333 -8.22 -24.05 11.92
CA SER A 333 -7.19 -23.94 12.96
C SER A 333 -7.64 -22.94 14.03
N THR A 334 -7.25 -23.19 15.28
CA THR A 334 -7.62 -22.26 16.36
C THR A 334 -7.05 -20.87 16.09
N GLU A 335 -7.70 -19.83 16.60
CA GLU A 335 -7.23 -18.45 16.44
C GLU A 335 -5.79 -18.28 16.96
N ASP A 336 -5.46 -18.93 18.07
CA ASP A 336 -4.11 -18.95 18.65
C ASP A 336 -3.06 -19.59 17.71
N GLN A 337 -3.42 -20.68 17.03
CA GLN A 337 -2.55 -21.31 16.03
C GLN A 337 -2.33 -20.39 14.81
N ILE A 338 -3.35 -19.64 14.40
CA ILE A 338 -3.27 -18.73 13.25
C ILE A 338 -2.40 -17.51 13.57
N LYS A 339 -2.38 -17.02 14.82
CA LYS A 339 -1.58 -15.85 15.22
C LYS A 339 -0.08 -15.97 14.92
N ARG A 340 0.45 -17.19 14.90
CA ARG A 340 1.87 -17.44 14.59
C ARG A 340 2.13 -17.83 13.14
N SER A 341 1.12 -17.83 12.27
CA SER A 341 1.32 -18.15 10.85
C SER A 341 2.18 -17.12 10.13
N ASP A 342 2.09 -15.85 10.55
CA ASP A 342 2.86 -14.76 9.96
C ASP A 342 4.35 -14.89 10.24
N ILE A 343 4.75 -15.47 11.38
CA ILE A 343 6.15 -15.77 11.70
C ILE A 343 6.74 -16.79 10.72
N PHE A 344 5.96 -17.80 10.31
CA PHE A 344 6.39 -18.75 9.29
C PHE A 344 6.57 -18.06 7.93
N SER A 345 5.58 -17.26 7.52
CA SER A 345 5.60 -16.53 6.25
C SER A 345 6.78 -15.55 6.19
N LEU A 346 7.05 -14.84 7.29
CA LEU A 346 8.16 -13.92 7.44
C LEU A 346 9.52 -14.62 7.32
N ALA A 347 9.65 -15.83 7.90
CA ALA A 347 10.87 -16.63 7.75
C ALA A 347 11.14 -17.03 6.30
N CYS A 348 10.08 -17.35 5.54
CA CYS A 348 10.20 -17.62 4.12
C CYS A 348 10.79 -16.42 3.39
N VAL A 349 10.27 -15.21 3.65
CA VAL A 349 10.79 -13.95 3.10
C VAL A 349 12.25 -13.70 3.52
N TYR A 350 12.60 -13.93 4.78
CA TYR A 350 13.97 -13.75 5.27
C TYR A 350 14.98 -14.66 4.59
N LEU A 351 14.62 -15.92 4.31
CA LEU A 351 15.50 -16.81 3.55
C LEU A 351 15.75 -16.31 2.14
N GLU A 352 14.74 -15.69 1.51
CA GLU A 352 14.89 -15.08 0.20
C GLU A 352 15.77 -13.83 0.25
N ILE A 353 15.56 -12.95 1.24
CA ILE A 353 16.43 -11.80 1.53
C ILE A 353 17.88 -12.28 1.72
N ILE A 354 18.15 -13.17 2.67
CA ILE A 354 19.50 -13.68 2.94
C ILE A 354 20.13 -14.31 1.69
N THR A 355 19.36 -15.07 0.91
CA THR A 355 19.84 -15.71 -0.32
C THR A 355 20.26 -14.68 -1.35
N PHE A 356 19.41 -13.67 -1.59
CA PHE A 356 19.66 -12.59 -2.53
C PHE A 356 20.93 -11.80 -2.17
N PHE A 357 21.08 -11.41 -0.91
CA PHE A 357 22.20 -10.57 -0.46
C PHE A 357 23.55 -11.32 -0.37
N GLN A 358 23.56 -12.65 -0.23
CA GLN A 358 24.80 -13.42 -0.27
C GLN A 358 25.44 -13.53 -1.66
N GLY A 359 24.67 -13.24 -2.73
CA GLY A 359 25.17 -13.05 -4.11
C GLY A 359 25.72 -14.29 -4.83
N LYS A 360 25.88 -15.43 -4.16
CA LYS A 360 26.38 -16.67 -4.79
C LYS A 360 25.30 -17.61 -5.32
N ARG A 361 24.07 -17.43 -4.87
CA ARG A 361 22.92 -18.28 -5.20
C ARG A 361 21.79 -17.37 -5.67
N SER A 362 21.14 -17.74 -6.75
CA SER A 362 19.99 -17.00 -7.24
C SER A 362 18.71 -17.45 -6.54
N MET A 363 17.70 -16.59 -6.58
CA MET A 363 16.32 -16.93 -6.18
C MET A 363 15.79 -18.17 -6.92
N LYS A 364 16.19 -18.35 -8.18
CA LYS A 364 15.83 -19.51 -8.99
C LYS A 364 16.50 -20.80 -8.48
N ASP A 365 17.74 -20.71 -7.99
CA ASP A 365 18.43 -21.86 -7.39
C ASP A 365 17.73 -22.30 -6.11
N PHE A 366 17.32 -21.35 -5.27
CA PHE A 366 16.61 -21.66 -4.03
C PHE A 366 15.25 -22.32 -4.32
N ALA A 367 14.44 -21.73 -5.19
CA ALA A 367 13.15 -22.32 -5.59
C ALA A 367 13.32 -23.72 -6.19
N SER A 368 14.35 -23.91 -7.03
CA SER A 368 14.64 -25.20 -7.65
C SER A 368 15.08 -26.26 -6.64
N HIS A 369 15.91 -25.89 -5.67
CA HIS A 369 16.37 -26.74 -4.57
C HIS A 369 15.21 -27.12 -3.65
N ARG A 370 14.40 -26.14 -3.28
CA ARG A 370 13.19 -26.32 -2.45
C ARG A 370 12.26 -27.35 -3.06
N ALA A 371 11.94 -27.24 -4.35
CA ALA A 371 11.02 -28.15 -5.02
C ALA A 371 11.64 -29.52 -5.44
N ALA A 372 12.93 -29.78 -5.19
CA ALA A 372 13.66 -30.89 -5.82
C ALA A 372 13.06 -32.29 -5.56
N LYS A 373 12.55 -32.55 -4.35
CA LYS A 373 11.98 -33.86 -3.98
C LYS A 373 10.51 -34.03 -4.37
N ASN A 374 9.77 -32.95 -4.53
CA ASN A 374 8.34 -32.97 -4.89
C ASN A 374 8.05 -32.91 -6.40
N ARG A 375 9.08 -33.02 -7.26
CA ARG A 375 8.91 -33.13 -8.72
C ARG A 375 8.30 -34.45 -9.21
N ARG A 376 8.31 -35.50 -8.39
CA ARG A 376 7.92 -36.86 -8.82
C ARG A 376 6.40 -37.11 -8.87
N GLY A 377 5.57 -36.29 -8.21
CA GLY A 377 4.10 -36.41 -8.26
C GLY A 377 3.49 -36.09 -9.63
N ALA A 378 4.24 -35.44 -10.52
CA ALA A 378 3.79 -35.05 -11.86
C ALA A 378 3.81 -36.17 -12.91
N ARG A 379 4.26 -37.39 -12.57
CA ARG A 379 4.34 -38.50 -13.54
C ARG A 379 3.02 -39.23 -13.78
N GLY A 380 2.01 -39.02 -12.93
CA GLY A 380 0.69 -39.66 -13.05
C GLY A 380 -0.39 -38.81 -13.73
N ALA A 381 -0.22 -37.48 -13.72
CA ALA A 381 -1.14 -36.53 -14.34
C ALA A 381 -0.33 -35.57 -15.21
N ARG A 382 -0.44 -35.67 -16.54
CA ARG A 382 0.24 -34.81 -17.50
C ARG A 382 0.01 -33.34 -17.13
N GLY A 383 1.05 -32.65 -16.64
CA GLY A 383 1.07 -31.19 -16.47
C GLY A 383 0.91 -30.63 -15.06
N ALA A 384 0.83 -31.44 -14.00
CA ALA A 384 0.79 -30.89 -12.64
C ALA A 384 2.17 -30.31 -12.23
N LEU A 385 2.23 -28.99 -11.96
CA LEU A 385 3.41 -28.33 -11.40
C LEU A 385 3.77 -28.97 -10.05
N ALA A 386 5.05 -29.28 -9.84
CA ALA A 386 5.55 -29.73 -8.54
C ALA A 386 5.20 -28.72 -7.45
N ASP A 387 4.78 -29.18 -6.27
CA ASP A 387 4.50 -28.29 -5.14
C ASP A 387 5.80 -27.57 -4.72
N GLN A 388 5.85 -26.25 -4.90
CA GLN A 388 7.01 -25.41 -4.57
C GLN A 388 6.84 -24.66 -3.25
N SER A 389 5.77 -24.92 -2.50
CA SER A 389 5.50 -24.24 -1.23
C SER A 389 6.55 -24.57 -0.18
N PHE A 390 6.80 -23.61 0.72
CA PHE A 390 7.77 -23.79 1.80
C PHE A 390 7.31 -24.89 2.77
N HIS A 391 6.03 -24.91 3.16
CA HIS A 391 5.50 -25.88 4.12
C HIS A 391 5.52 -27.33 3.61
N ALA A 392 5.34 -27.55 2.30
CA ALA A 392 5.42 -28.89 1.71
C ALA A 392 6.87 -29.39 1.50
N ASN A 393 7.86 -28.50 1.58
CA ASN A 393 9.26 -28.79 1.25
C ASN A 393 10.24 -28.43 2.38
N LEU A 394 9.81 -28.43 3.64
CA LEU A 394 10.61 -27.98 4.79
C LEU A 394 11.96 -28.71 4.94
N GLU A 395 12.05 -29.99 4.57
CA GLU A 395 13.34 -30.70 4.58
C GLU A 395 14.35 -30.04 3.62
N GLN A 396 13.91 -29.66 2.43
CA GLN A 396 14.76 -29.01 1.43
C GLN A 396 15.07 -27.58 1.85
N VAL A 397 14.12 -26.87 2.47
CA VAL A 397 14.37 -25.55 3.06
C VAL A 397 15.45 -25.64 4.16
N ASN A 398 15.36 -26.62 5.08
CA ASN A 398 16.36 -26.82 6.13
C ASN A 398 17.75 -27.18 5.58
N THR A 399 17.83 -27.98 4.51
CA THR A 399 19.12 -28.23 3.85
C THR A 399 19.71 -26.95 3.22
N TRP A 400 18.87 -26.04 2.70
CA TRP A 400 19.33 -24.74 2.22
C TRP A 400 19.84 -23.84 3.35
N ILE A 401 19.14 -23.82 4.49
CA ILE A 401 19.58 -23.14 5.72
C ILE A 401 20.95 -23.69 6.17
N ALA A 402 21.15 -25.00 6.14
CA ALA A 402 22.43 -25.62 6.47
C ALA A 402 23.55 -25.19 5.49
N MET A 403 23.24 -25.03 4.20
CA MET A 403 24.19 -24.52 3.20
C MET A 403 24.57 -23.05 3.45
N ILE A 404 23.61 -22.22 3.84
CA ILE A 404 23.83 -20.83 4.27
C ILE A 404 24.71 -20.81 5.53
N THR A 405 24.37 -21.60 6.54
CA THR A 405 25.06 -21.68 7.83
C THR A 405 26.52 -22.10 7.65
N LYS A 406 26.77 -23.16 6.88
CA LYS A 406 28.12 -23.65 6.57
C LYS A 406 28.96 -22.60 5.83
N GLU A 407 28.32 -21.84 4.94
CA GLU A 407 29.00 -20.75 4.24
C GLU A 407 29.32 -19.57 5.17
N ALA A 408 28.40 -19.22 6.07
CA ALA A 408 28.60 -18.21 7.09
C ALA A 408 29.77 -18.59 8.01
N ASP A 409 29.82 -19.84 8.49
CA ASP A 409 30.94 -20.37 9.28
C ASP A 409 32.28 -20.23 8.56
N ARG A 410 32.34 -20.60 7.26
CA ARG A 410 33.56 -20.45 6.46
C ARG A 410 34.01 -19.00 6.33
N LYS A 411 33.08 -18.05 6.35
CA LYS A 411 33.35 -16.60 6.27
C LYS A 411 33.52 -15.94 7.64
N ASN A 412 33.38 -16.69 8.73
CA ASN A 412 33.28 -16.16 10.09
C ASN A 412 32.18 -15.10 10.25
N ASP A 413 31.03 -15.33 9.60
CA ASP A 413 29.88 -14.42 9.58
C ASP A 413 28.85 -14.81 10.65
N GLY A 414 29.06 -14.31 11.87
CA GLY A 414 28.21 -14.62 13.03
C GLY A 414 26.76 -14.18 12.86
N ASN A 415 26.50 -13.04 12.22
CA ASN A 415 25.15 -12.49 12.07
C ASN A 415 24.33 -13.25 11.04
N VAL A 416 24.90 -13.63 9.90
CA VAL A 416 24.20 -14.49 8.93
C VAL A 416 23.92 -15.87 9.54
N LYS A 417 24.85 -16.40 10.35
CA LYS A 417 24.63 -17.66 11.08
C LYS A 417 23.46 -17.54 12.07
N ARG A 418 23.42 -16.48 12.89
CA ARG A 418 22.33 -16.22 13.83
C ARG A 418 20.99 -16.04 13.11
N ALA A 419 20.96 -15.29 12.00
CA ALA A 419 19.77 -15.09 11.19
C ALA A 419 19.26 -16.39 10.57
N ALA A 420 20.15 -17.24 10.04
CA ALA A 420 19.79 -18.54 9.49
C ALA A 420 19.22 -19.50 10.55
N SER A 421 19.80 -19.50 11.76
CA SER A 421 19.27 -20.25 12.91
C SER A 421 17.86 -19.76 13.28
N LEU A 422 17.69 -18.44 13.38
CA LEU A 422 16.39 -17.84 13.68
C LEU A 422 15.33 -18.22 12.65
N CYS A 423 15.65 -18.19 11.34
CA CYS A 423 14.72 -18.65 10.30
C CYS A 423 14.33 -20.13 10.48
N SER A 424 15.25 -20.99 10.93
CA SER A 424 14.94 -22.40 11.22
C SER A 424 13.94 -22.53 12.38
N GLU A 425 14.09 -21.71 13.42
CA GLU A 425 13.17 -21.63 14.57
C GLU A 425 11.78 -21.08 14.19
N MET A 426 11.73 -20.12 13.26
CA MET A 426 10.47 -19.56 12.77
C MET A 426 9.69 -20.52 11.85
N LEU A 427 10.37 -21.50 11.23
CA LEU A 427 9.79 -22.47 10.28
C LEU A 427 9.29 -23.76 10.92
N PHE A 428 9.25 -23.86 12.26
CA PHE A 428 8.70 -25.03 12.93
C PHE A 428 7.27 -25.32 12.48
N LYS A 429 6.96 -26.61 12.26
CA LYS A 429 5.64 -27.04 11.80
C LYS A 429 4.56 -26.71 12.81
N GLU A 430 4.83 -26.96 14.09
CA GLU A 430 3.92 -26.65 15.18
C GLU A 430 4.02 -25.15 15.50
N PRO A 431 2.92 -24.38 15.43
CA PRO A 431 2.95 -22.93 15.68
C PRO A 431 3.52 -22.57 17.05
N THR A 432 3.18 -23.33 18.09
CA THR A 432 3.62 -23.07 19.48
C THR A 432 5.13 -23.23 19.69
N GLN A 433 5.83 -23.92 18.79
CA GLN A 433 7.29 -24.06 18.82
C GLN A 433 8.02 -22.92 18.10
N ARG A 434 7.30 -22.06 17.38
CA ARG A 434 7.88 -20.86 16.77
C ARG A 434 8.11 -19.80 17.84
N PRO A 435 9.19 -19.00 17.75
CA PRO A 435 9.41 -17.88 18.65
C PRO A 435 8.27 -16.87 18.57
N GLU A 436 8.04 -16.16 19.67
CA GLU A 436 7.13 -15.02 19.70
C GLU A 436 7.64 -13.90 18.78
N PRO A 437 6.76 -13.09 18.18
CA PRO A 437 7.18 -12.01 17.27
C PRO A 437 8.20 -11.04 17.87
N TRP A 438 8.00 -10.59 19.11
CA TRP A 438 8.96 -9.71 19.79
C TRP A 438 10.33 -10.35 19.98
N VAL A 439 10.41 -11.68 20.20
CA VAL A 439 11.70 -12.39 20.28
C VAL A 439 12.43 -12.36 18.94
N VAL A 440 11.70 -12.48 17.83
CA VAL A 440 12.27 -12.37 16.48
C VAL A 440 12.78 -10.94 16.25
N ARG A 441 11.96 -9.92 16.54
CA ARG A 441 12.34 -8.49 16.45
C ARG A 441 13.60 -8.20 17.25
N ASP A 442 13.61 -8.52 18.54
CA ASP A 442 14.71 -8.17 19.45
C ASP A 442 16.03 -8.85 19.05
N ARG A 443 15.97 -10.12 18.60
CA ARG A 443 17.16 -10.80 18.10
C ARG A 443 17.71 -10.16 16.82
N LEU A 444 16.83 -9.71 15.93
CA LEU A 444 17.22 -9.00 14.71
C LEU A 444 17.71 -7.58 15.00
N PHE A 445 17.19 -6.93 16.03
CA PHE A 445 17.66 -5.61 16.47
C PHE A 445 19.14 -5.67 16.86
N VAL A 446 19.51 -6.64 17.69
CA VAL A 446 20.92 -6.86 18.09
C VAL A 446 21.80 -7.12 16.86
N MET A 447 21.33 -7.96 15.92
CA MET A 447 22.10 -8.20 14.68
C MET A 447 22.23 -6.94 13.82
N ALA A 448 21.18 -6.12 13.72
CA ALA A 448 21.23 -4.86 12.96
C ALA A 448 22.16 -3.83 13.64
N GLU A 449 22.13 -3.72 14.96
CA GLU A 449 22.97 -2.80 15.73
C GLU A 449 24.46 -3.07 15.52
N GLU A 450 24.86 -4.34 15.56
CA GLU A 450 26.24 -4.74 15.30
C GLU A 450 26.72 -4.41 13.87
N GLU A 451 25.80 -4.36 12.90
CA GLU A 451 26.08 -4.04 11.49
C GLU A 451 26.04 -2.54 11.20
N CYS A 452 25.39 -1.77 12.08
CA CYS A 452 25.25 -0.33 11.96
C CYS A 452 26.37 0.45 12.65
N ASN A 453 27.09 -0.13 13.62
CA ASN A 453 28.15 0.49 14.42
C ASN A 453 29.11 1.40 13.59
N PRO A 454 29.18 2.72 13.85
CA PRO A 454 28.66 3.47 15.03
C PRO A 454 27.23 4.01 14.88
N ASN A 455 26.55 3.74 13.77
CA ASN A 455 25.19 4.20 13.51
C ASN A 455 24.15 3.35 14.25
N ILE A 456 22.99 3.93 14.47
CA ILE A 456 21.83 3.28 15.09
C ILE A 456 21.05 2.54 13.99
N PRO A 457 20.50 1.33 14.25
CA PRO A 457 19.57 0.66 13.34
C PRO A 457 18.42 1.56 12.93
N HIS A 458 17.84 1.33 11.75
CA HIS A 458 16.76 2.18 11.22
C HIS A 458 15.69 2.47 12.28
N CYS A 459 15.10 1.44 12.92
CA CYS A 459 14.07 1.61 13.95
C CYS A 459 14.60 1.89 15.36
N GLY A 460 15.92 1.96 15.56
CA GLY A 460 16.54 2.22 16.87
C GLY A 460 16.64 3.70 17.22
N ASN A 461 16.40 4.59 16.25
CA ASN A 461 16.47 6.03 16.44
C ASN A 461 15.30 6.51 17.34
N GLU A 462 15.52 7.55 18.15
CA GLU A 462 14.47 8.06 19.07
C GLU A 462 13.18 8.45 18.34
N CYS A 463 13.29 8.92 17.08
CA CYS A 463 12.15 9.21 16.20
C CYS A 463 11.27 7.99 15.89
N TYR A 464 11.78 6.77 16.06
CA TYR A 464 11.06 5.52 15.81
C TYR A 464 10.69 4.77 17.10
N ARG A 465 11.21 5.19 18.26
CA ARG A 465 10.96 4.55 19.57
C ARG A 465 9.73 5.10 20.29
N THR A 466 9.26 6.29 19.96
CA THR A 466 8.11 6.85 20.66
C THR A 466 6.82 6.25 20.11
N ASP A 467 6.26 5.27 20.82
CA ASP A 467 4.81 4.98 20.88
C ASP A 467 3.97 6.17 21.40
N ARG A 468 4.53 7.39 21.40
CA ARG A 468 3.74 8.60 21.58
C ARG A 468 2.97 8.78 20.30
N VAL A 469 1.70 8.40 20.35
CA VAL A 469 0.58 9.04 19.65
C VAL A 469 1.10 9.90 18.52
N PHE A 470 1.30 9.30 17.35
CA PHE A 470 1.46 10.05 16.11
C PHE A 470 0.15 10.84 15.96
N SER A 471 0.12 12.03 16.57
CA SER A 471 -0.94 12.98 16.36
C SER A 471 -0.94 13.30 14.88
N PHE A 472 -2.14 13.46 14.34
CA PHE A 472 -2.49 13.61 12.92
C PHE A 472 -1.83 14.82 12.21
N GLY A 473 -0.70 15.35 12.69
CA GLY A 473 0.00 16.52 12.14
C GLY A 473 1.52 16.44 12.10
N ASP A 474 2.18 15.36 12.52
CA ASP A 474 3.67 15.37 12.70
C ASP A 474 4.49 14.78 11.54
N TRP A 475 3.87 14.44 10.41
CA TRP A 475 4.61 14.08 9.18
C TRP A 475 5.14 15.30 8.43
N GLY A 476 4.77 16.51 8.85
CA GLY A 476 5.18 17.76 8.23
C GLY A 476 6.58 18.24 8.56
N SER A 477 7.31 17.57 9.46
CA SER A 477 8.57 18.12 10.00
C SER A 477 9.83 17.28 9.80
N THR A 478 9.83 16.19 9.03
CA THR A 478 11.06 15.42 8.76
C THR A 478 11.34 15.10 7.29
N MET A 479 10.48 15.50 6.34
CA MET A 479 10.83 15.32 4.93
C MET A 479 11.99 16.25 4.51
N ASP A 480 12.06 17.48 5.03
CA ASP A 480 13.13 18.44 4.71
C ASP A 480 14.40 18.26 5.56
N GLU A 481 14.33 17.70 6.77
CA GLU A 481 15.53 17.41 7.57
C GLU A 481 16.20 16.08 7.19
N VAL A 482 15.45 15.09 6.69
CA VAL A 482 16.02 13.79 6.26
C VAL A 482 16.56 13.83 4.83
N LEU A 483 16.10 14.77 3.98
CA LEU A 483 16.66 15.00 2.64
C LEU A 483 17.93 15.87 2.64
N HIS A 484 18.30 16.48 3.78
CA HIS A 484 19.47 17.34 3.92
C HIS A 484 20.59 16.82 4.82
N THR A 485 20.57 15.56 5.24
CA THR A 485 21.84 14.85 5.44
C THR A 485 22.26 14.24 4.11
N PRO A 486 23.09 14.94 3.30
CA PRO A 486 23.70 14.28 2.17
C PRO A 486 24.49 13.09 2.73
N VAL A 487 24.23 11.90 2.19
CA VAL A 487 25.17 10.79 2.25
C VAL A 487 26.36 11.20 1.38
N THR A 488 27.19 12.11 1.89
CA THR A 488 28.44 12.56 1.25
C THR A 488 29.61 12.30 2.18
N ASP A 489 30.50 11.46 1.65
CA ASP A 489 31.88 11.14 2.00
C ASP A 489 32.19 10.41 3.31
N TYR A 490 32.58 9.13 3.24
CA TYR A 490 33.84 8.61 2.66
C TYR A 490 35.06 9.17 3.41
N GLY A 491 35.54 8.41 4.39
CA GLY A 491 36.90 8.52 4.88
C GLY A 491 37.88 8.11 3.77
N GLY A 492 38.36 9.09 3.02
CA GLY A 492 39.48 8.98 2.09
C GLY A 492 40.35 10.23 2.18
N SER A 493 41.57 10.07 2.67
CA SER A 493 42.62 11.10 2.82
C SER A 493 42.87 11.93 1.54
N PRO A 494 43.42 13.16 1.65
CA PRO A 494 43.44 14.14 0.57
C PRO A 494 44.50 13.80 -0.49
N GLY A 495 44.06 13.67 -1.74
CA GLY A 495 44.93 13.36 -2.87
C GLY A 495 44.43 13.90 -4.21
N LYS A 496 44.91 15.09 -4.55
CA LYS A 496 45.07 15.67 -5.90
C LYS A 496 43.80 15.95 -6.72
N SER A 497 43.52 17.26 -6.80
CA SER A 497 42.73 17.94 -7.82
C SER A 497 43.14 17.56 -9.24
N ASN A 498 42.16 17.24 -10.08
CA ASN A 498 42.19 17.52 -11.51
C ASN A 498 40.76 17.91 -11.93
N GLY A 499 40.62 19.16 -12.37
CA GLY A 499 39.35 19.77 -12.69
C GLY A 499 38.78 19.35 -14.04
N PHE A 500 37.47 19.55 -14.20
CA PHE A 500 36.83 19.81 -15.47
C PHE A 500 35.63 20.74 -15.23
N SER A 501 35.74 21.95 -15.80
CA SER A 501 34.71 22.99 -15.94
C SER A 501 33.71 22.63 -17.03
N TRP A 502 32.52 23.25 -17.03
CA TRP A 502 31.62 23.66 -18.15
C TRP A 502 30.15 23.64 -17.64
N PHE A 503 29.24 24.61 -17.79
CA PHE A 503 29.10 25.85 -18.57
C PHE A 503 28.16 26.82 -17.81
N HIS A 504 28.43 28.13 -17.88
CA HIS A 504 27.46 29.21 -17.62
C HIS A 504 26.60 29.43 -18.88
N ALA A 505 25.34 29.81 -18.69
CA ALA A 505 24.46 30.33 -19.73
C ALA A 505 24.20 31.83 -19.45
N ASP A 506 24.56 32.68 -20.42
CA ASP A 506 24.01 34.03 -20.60
C ASP A 506 23.24 34.04 -21.93
N GLY A 507 22.09 34.72 -21.93
CA GLY A 507 21.23 34.94 -23.09
C GLY A 507 19.81 35.28 -22.69
#